data_AF-A0A535V3U5-F1
#
_entry.id   AF-A0A535V3U5-F1
#
_cell.length_a   1.000
_cell.length_b   1.000
_cell.length_c   1.000
_cell.angle_alpha   90.00
_cell.angle_beta   90.00
_cell.angle_gamma   90.00
#
_symmetry.space_group_name_H-M   'P 1'
#
loop_
_entity.id
_entity.type
_entity.pdbx_description
1 polymer ?
#
loop_
_entity_poly.entity_id
_entity_poly.type
_entity_poly.pdbx_seq_one_letter_code
_entity_poly.pdbx_strand_id
1 'polypeptide(L)'
;MGTTATTDLDAKLAQLLASVERESVALELSAFLVRDDPIPFSEAARAEFKPFRVGDSWGPPWSTTWFRVRGRVPSEWSGQNVVAVFDLGFEGRHPGFTCEALAWRDGRPWRGVDPRHRWLPIASSEVDFYLEAGAIATAVVSGPAEAPSMIALRTSPEPHFVFREAELRIQDPEARKVALDFQALFELSRALPEGDRRSRIDEALNAFARSGRPADLDGVLSDPSTSRHMITAVGHAHIDTAWLWPLRETRRKCARTFSTALALMDEYPDYRFACSQPAQYAWMKESYPDIFQGIRSKVAAGQWEPVGSMWVEADCNLPSGEALVRQFLQGKRFFMQEFGVDTRELWLPDVFGYPASLPQLIAESGARARLISRTRTGPHIPFIYMDGATEAAGPSRT
;
A
#
# COMPACT_ATOMS: atom_id res chain seq x y z
N MET A 1 -0.99 38.76 34.24
CA MET A 1 -1.47 37.88 33.15
C MET A 1 -0.30 37.67 32.21
N GLY A 2 0.49 36.62 32.44
CA GLY A 2 1.59 36.29 31.55
C GLY A 2 1.02 35.57 30.33
N THR A 3 1.24 36.12 29.15
CA THR A 3 1.00 35.43 27.89
C THR A 3 1.90 34.20 27.84
N THR A 4 1.37 33.03 28.22
CA THR A 4 1.99 31.74 27.89
C THR A 4 2.09 31.68 26.37
N ALA A 5 3.29 31.75 25.84
CA ALA A 5 3.54 31.57 24.42
C ALA A 5 2.92 30.25 23.98
N THR A 6 1.92 30.30 23.11
CA THR A 6 1.32 29.12 22.49
C THR A 6 2.44 28.36 21.79
N THR A 7 2.65 27.09 22.15
CA THR A 7 3.72 26.31 21.55
C THR A 7 3.32 25.93 20.13
N ASP A 8 4.20 26.14 19.16
CA ASP A 8 3.96 25.78 17.76
C ASP A 8 4.08 24.26 17.60
N LEU A 9 2.94 23.58 17.66
CA LEU A 9 2.86 22.11 17.58
C LEU A 9 3.15 21.60 16.16
N ASP A 10 2.87 22.38 15.13
CA ASP A 10 3.19 22.02 13.74
C ASP A 10 4.71 22.02 13.54
N ALA A 11 5.41 23.07 14.01
CA ALA A 11 6.87 23.11 14.01
C ALA A 11 7.47 21.98 14.86
N LYS A 12 6.83 21.64 15.99
CA LYS A 12 7.27 20.53 16.84
C LYS A 12 7.16 19.18 16.12
N LEU A 13 6.04 18.91 15.45
CA LEU A 13 5.87 17.69 14.66
C LEU A 13 6.93 17.59 13.56
N ALA A 14 7.17 18.69 12.82
CA ALA A 14 8.20 18.73 11.79
C ALA A 14 9.60 18.44 12.36
N GLN A 15 9.93 19.00 13.52
CA GLN A 15 11.18 18.72 14.23
C GLN A 15 11.31 17.23 14.60
N LEU A 16 10.25 16.63 15.16
CA LEU A 16 10.27 15.22 15.56
C LEU A 16 10.46 14.30 14.35
N LEU A 17 9.69 14.52 13.28
CA LEU A 17 9.80 13.73 12.05
C LEU A 17 11.19 13.86 11.42
N ALA A 18 11.80 15.04 11.43
CA ALA A 18 13.15 15.25 10.94
C ALA A 18 14.23 14.57 11.80
N SER A 19 13.95 14.28 13.08
CA SER A 19 14.88 13.61 13.99
C SER A 19 14.87 12.08 13.90
N VAL A 20 13.90 11.51 13.18
CA VAL A 20 13.76 10.05 13.02
C VAL A 20 14.95 9.45 12.29
N GLU A 21 15.47 10.17 11.30
CA GLU A 21 16.62 9.75 10.51
C GLU A 21 17.78 10.69 10.80
N ARG A 22 18.96 10.12 11.04
CA ARG A 22 20.18 10.86 11.35
C ARG A 22 21.37 10.21 10.69
N GLU A 23 22.39 11.03 10.41
CA GLU A 23 23.58 10.65 9.66
C GLU A 23 23.25 10.07 8.27
N SER A 24 24.09 10.33 7.28
CA SER A 24 23.87 9.75 5.96
C SER A 24 25.16 9.43 5.24
N VAL A 25 25.12 8.37 4.45
CA VAL A 25 26.19 7.98 3.54
C VAL A 25 25.57 7.67 2.18
N ALA A 26 26.09 8.30 1.13
CA ALA A 26 25.58 8.09 -0.22
C ALA A 26 25.76 6.64 -0.68
N LEU A 27 24.76 6.10 -1.37
CA LEU A 27 24.84 4.82 -2.05
C LEU A 27 25.34 5.01 -3.48
N GLU A 28 26.12 4.04 -3.95
CA GLU A 28 26.55 3.98 -5.35
C GLU A 28 25.44 3.42 -6.22
N LEU A 29 25.17 4.10 -7.34
CA LEU A 29 24.16 3.70 -8.30
C LEU A 29 24.78 3.38 -9.65
N SER A 30 24.21 2.36 -10.29
CA SER A 30 24.38 2.10 -11.70
C SER A 30 23.05 1.69 -12.29
N ALA A 31 22.80 2.00 -13.56
CA ALA A 31 21.49 1.87 -14.18
C ALA A 31 21.54 1.09 -15.49
N PHE A 32 20.46 0.37 -15.77
CA PHE A 32 20.19 -0.32 -17.02
C PHE A 32 18.74 -0.05 -17.44
N LEU A 33 18.56 0.58 -18.61
CA LEU A 33 17.25 0.98 -19.13
C LEU A 33 16.68 -0.10 -20.06
N VAL A 34 15.43 -0.46 -19.81
CA VAL A 34 14.59 -1.33 -20.65
C VAL A 34 13.42 -0.49 -21.17
N ARG A 35 13.38 -0.25 -22.48
CA ARG A 35 12.37 0.60 -23.11
C ARG A 35 11.07 -0.13 -23.41
N ASP A 36 11.15 -1.42 -23.72
CA ASP A 36 10.02 -2.24 -24.13
C ASP A 36 9.32 -2.87 -22.93
N ASP A 37 8.84 -4.10 -23.08
CA ASP A 37 8.24 -4.84 -22.00
C ASP A 37 9.26 -5.13 -20.88
N PRO A 38 8.84 -5.06 -19.61
CA PRO A 38 9.68 -5.40 -18.47
C PRO A 38 10.24 -6.82 -18.61
N ILE A 39 11.54 -6.97 -18.38
CA ILE A 39 12.23 -8.26 -18.42
C ILE A 39 12.33 -8.88 -17.01
N PRO A 40 12.44 -10.21 -16.89
CA PRO A 40 12.66 -10.87 -15.60
C PRO A 40 14.00 -10.48 -14.96
N PHE A 41 14.07 -10.55 -13.63
CA PHE A 41 15.30 -10.28 -12.87
C PHE A 41 16.51 -11.08 -13.38
N SER A 42 16.33 -12.35 -13.73
CA SER A 42 17.41 -13.23 -14.19
C SER A 42 18.10 -12.74 -15.46
N GLU A 43 17.39 -11.97 -16.29
CA GLU A 43 17.93 -11.34 -17.49
C GLU A 43 18.56 -9.99 -17.13
N ALA A 44 17.83 -9.15 -16.39
CA ALA A 44 18.30 -7.83 -15.97
C ALA A 44 19.61 -7.88 -15.18
N ALA A 45 19.76 -8.83 -14.26
CA ALA A 45 20.95 -8.98 -13.43
C ALA A 45 22.24 -9.30 -14.22
N ARG A 46 22.11 -9.75 -15.49
CA ARG A 46 23.24 -10.06 -16.39
C ARG A 46 23.55 -8.91 -17.35
N ALA A 47 22.73 -7.86 -17.36
CA ALA A 47 22.93 -6.71 -18.23
C ALA A 47 24.15 -5.88 -17.82
N GLU A 48 24.62 -5.05 -18.74
CA GLU A 48 25.65 -4.06 -18.47
C GLU A 48 25.04 -2.81 -17.81
N PHE A 49 25.29 -2.63 -16.51
CA PHE A 49 24.87 -1.45 -15.77
C PHE A 49 25.90 -0.33 -15.94
N LYS A 50 25.43 0.86 -16.32
CA LYS A 50 26.27 2.05 -16.49
C LYS A 50 26.24 2.92 -15.23
N PRO A 51 27.31 3.63 -14.88
CA PRO A 51 27.31 4.56 -13.74
C PRO A 51 26.12 5.53 -13.81
N PHE A 52 25.48 5.76 -12.67
CA PHE A 52 24.33 6.65 -12.55
C PHE A 52 24.49 7.50 -11.29
N ARG A 53 24.08 8.76 -11.32
CA ARG A 53 24.24 9.68 -10.18
C ARG A 53 22.89 10.17 -9.69
N VAL A 54 22.81 10.40 -8.38
CA VAL A 54 21.72 11.21 -7.80
C VAL A 54 21.75 12.58 -8.48
N GLY A 55 20.59 13.05 -8.93
CA GLY A 55 20.40 14.24 -9.76
C GLY A 55 20.23 13.94 -11.25
N ASP A 56 20.56 12.73 -11.72
CA ASP A 56 20.38 12.36 -13.12
C ASP A 56 18.89 12.10 -13.44
N SER A 57 18.48 12.49 -14.66
CA SER A 57 17.15 12.18 -15.19
C SER A 57 17.07 10.73 -15.68
N TRP A 58 15.93 10.09 -15.46
CA TRP A 58 15.69 8.72 -15.89
C TRP A 58 14.21 8.49 -16.27
N GLY A 59 13.97 7.31 -16.85
CA GLY A 59 12.63 6.78 -17.03
C GLY A 59 11.81 7.60 -18.02
N PRO A 60 12.07 7.45 -19.33
CA PRO A 60 11.04 7.77 -20.30
C PRO A 60 9.72 7.06 -19.92
N PRO A 61 8.56 7.68 -20.11
CA PRO A 61 7.30 7.10 -19.65
C PRO A 61 7.12 5.64 -20.09
N TRP A 62 6.62 4.81 -19.17
CA TRP A 62 6.35 3.38 -19.33
C TRP A 62 7.56 2.46 -19.51
N SER A 63 8.78 3.02 -19.48
CA SER A 63 10.01 2.23 -19.44
C SER A 63 10.26 1.64 -18.05
N THR A 64 11.17 0.69 -17.99
CA THR A 64 11.71 0.14 -16.74
C THR A 64 13.19 0.48 -16.66
N THR A 65 13.62 1.09 -15.56
CA THR A 65 15.04 1.24 -15.27
C THR A 65 15.38 0.35 -14.09
N TRP A 66 16.31 -0.56 -14.31
CA TRP A 66 16.94 -1.31 -13.24
C TRP A 66 18.07 -0.47 -12.66
N PHE A 67 18.06 -0.23 -11.37
CA PHE A 67 19.18 0.35 -10.64
C PHE A 67 19.85 -0.74 -9.83
N ARG A 68 21.17 -0.90 -9.95
CA ARG A 68 21.96 -1.66 -8.99
C ARG A 68 22.49 -0.69 -7.95
N VAL A 69 22.17 -0.98 -6.69
CA VAL A 69 22.48 -0.16 -5.52
C VAL A 69 23.60 -0.86 -4.75
N ARG A 70 24.71 -0.16 -4.54
CA ARG A 70 25.85 -0.69 -3.78
C ARG A 70 26.31 0.29 -2.71
N GLY A 71 26.94 -0.23 -1.66
CA GLY A 71 27.55 0.58 -0.62
C GLY A 71 28.01 -0.26 0.56
N ARG A 72 28.51 0.43 1.57
CA ARG A 72 28.96 -0.18 2.82
C ARG A 72 28.41 0.62 4.00
N VAL A 73 27.84 -0.09 4.96
CA VAL A 73 27.45 0.48 6.25
C VAL A 73 28.74 0.84 7.00
N PRO A 74 28.91 2.11 7.43
CA PRO A 74 30.05 2.52 8.22
C PRO A 74 30.20 1.68 9.50
N SER A 75 31.44 1.34 9.87
CA SER A 75 31.71 0.48 11.02
C SER A 75 31.21 1.07 12.35
N GLU A 76 31.21 2.39 12.45
CA GLU A 76 30.70 3.19 13.57
C GLU A 76 29.19 3.06 13.77
N TRP A 77 28.44 2.59 12.75
CA TRP A 77 27.01 2.36 12.83
C TRP A 77 26.66 0.94 13.31
N SER A 78 27.64 0.14 13.73
CA SER A 78 27.40 -1.21 14.24
C SER A 78 26.39 -1.20 15.39
N GLY A 79 25.39 -2.08 15.31
CA GLY A 79 24.30 -2.18 16.29
C GLY A 79 23.21 -1.10 16.16
N GLN A 80 23.33 -0.15 15.23
CA GLN A 80 22.27 0.82 14.91
C GLN A 80 21.26 0.21 13.93
N ASN A 81 20.04 0.75 13.92
CA ASN A 81 19.04 0.41 12.92
C ASN A 81 19.30 1.20 11.63
N VAL A 82 19.85 0.52 10.61
CA VAL A 82 20.26 1.13 9.34
C VAL A 82 19.22 0.86 8.26
N VAL A 83 18.89 1.90 7.48
CA VAL A 83 17.97 1.82 6.35
C VAL A 83 18.60 2.45 5.11
N ALA A 84 18.24 1.95 3.92
CA ALA A 84 18.49 2.63 2.65
C ALA A 84 17.25 3.45 2.28
N VAL A 85 17.42 4.76 2.10
CA VAL A 85 16.35 5.73 1.80
C VAL A 85 16.44 6.17 0.35
N PHE A 86 15.28 6.23 -0.31
CA PHE A 86 15.15 6.56 -1.72
C PHE A 86 14.18 7.72 -1.97
N ASP A 87 14.46 8.48 -3.01
CA ASP A 87 13.51 9.30 -3.75
C ASP A 87 13.86 9.14 -5.23
N LEU A 88 13.03 8.39 -5.95
CA LEU A 88 13.24 8.11 -7.36
C LEU A 88 12.81 9.28 -8.27
N GLY A 89 12.40 10.41 -7.70
CA GLY A 89 11.76 11.50 -8.40
C GLY A 89 10.25 11.49 -8.23
N PHE A 90 9.76 11.04 -7.06
CA PHE A 90 8.33 10.92 -6.79
C PHE A 90 7.61 12.24 -7.05
N GLU A 91 6.48 12.15 -7.76
CA GLU A 91 5.59 13.27 -8.04
C GLU A 91 4.33 13.14 -7.18
N GLY A 92 4.04 14.15 -6.38
CA GLY A 92 2.92 14.13 -5.43
C GLY A 92 3.15 13.21 -4.21
N ARG A 93 2.10 13.03 -3.41
CA ARG A 93 2.13 12.23 -2.16
C ARG A 93 1.36 10.91 -2.25
N HIS A 94 0.86 10.55 -3.44
CA HIS A 94 -0.01 9.40 -3.62
C HIS A 94 0.70 8.32 -4.46
N PRO A 95 0.89 7.10 -3.94
CA PRO A 95 1.29 5.95 -4.75
C PRO A 95 0.29 5.71 -5.88
N GLY A 96 0.70 5.02 -6.93
CA GLY A 96 -0.17 4.64 -8.04
C GLY A 96 0.03 5.43 -9.32
N PHE A 97 0.35 6.73 -9.24
CA PHE A 97 0.43 7.65 -10.38
C PHE A 97 1.79 8.33 -10.51
N THR A 98 2.86 7.66 -10.08
CA THR A 98 4.23 8.16 -10.20
C THR A 98 5.20 6.99 -10.30
N CYS A 99 6.49 7.26 -10.43
CA CYS A 99 7.50 6.22 -10.43
C CYS A 99 7.46 5.38 -9.14
N GLU A 100 7.61 4.07 -9.30
CA GLU A 100 7.55 3.08 -8.21
C GLU A 100 8.59 2.00 -8.52
N ALA A 101 9.19 1.39 -7.50
CA ALA A 101 10.14 0.31 -7.70
C ALA A 101 9.83 -0.93 -6.87
N LEU A 102 10.27 -2.08 -7.37
CA LEU A 102 10.38 -3.31 -6.59
C LEU A 102 11.84 -3.52 -6.24
N ALA A 103 12.17 -3.62 -4.96
CA ALA A 103 13.50 -4.02 -4.55
C ALA A 103 13.68 -5.52 -4.73
N TRP A 104 14.84 -5.93 -5.23
CA TRP A 104 15.25 -7.31 -5.45
C TRP A 104 16.56 -7.57 -4.73
N ARG A 105 16.60 -8.61 -3.89
CA ARG A 105 17.81 -9.03 -3.16
C ARG A 105 17.97 -10.53 -3.30
N ASP A 106 19.19 -11.00 -3.56
CA ASP A 106 19.50 -12.42 -3.75
C ASP A 106 18.61 -13.12 -4.79
N GLY A 107 18.24 -12.39 -5.85
CA GLY A 107 17.37 -12.89 -6.91
C GLY A 107 15.89 -13.02 -6.58
N ARG A 108 15.46 -12.52 -5.42
CA ARG A 108 14.06 -12.57 -4.98
C ARG A 108 13.47 -11.17 -4.81
N PRO A 109 12.16 -10.99 -5.09
CA PRO A 109 11.44 -9.78 -4.70
C PRO A 109 11.53 -9.59 -3.20
N TRP A 110 11.79 -8.36 -2.77
CA TRP A 110 12.01 -8.03 -1.36
C TRP A 110 10.93 -7.12 -0.80
N ARG A 111 10.81 -5.87 -1.29
CA ARG A 111 9.81 -4.90 -0.80
C ARG A 111 9.59 -3.81 -1.86
N GLY A 112 8.38 -3.26 -1.95
CA GLY A 112 8.10 -2.11 -2.80
C GLY A 112 8.74 -0.82 -2.27
N VAL A 113 9.12 0.06 -3.19
CA VAL A 113 9.62 1.41 -2.91
C VAL A 113 8.73 2.43 -3.63
N ASP A 114 8.10 3.31 -2.86
CA ASP A 114 7.10 4.27 -3.32
C ASP A 114 7.10 5.53 -2.43
N PRO A 115 6.32 6.59 -2.76
CA PRO A 115 6.32 7.84 -1.99
C PRO A 115 5.95 7.71 -0.50
N ARG A 116 5.31 6.61 -0.08
CA ARG A 116 4.94 6.29 1.31
C ARG A 116 5.83 5.20 1.93
N HIS A 117 6.48 4.38 1.12
CA HIS A 117 7.45 3.36 1.55
C HIS A 117 8.81 3.64 0.92
N ARG A 118 9.48 4.67 1.44
CA ARG A 118 10.70 5.19 0.82
C ARG A 118 12.00 4.54 1.29
N TRP A 119 11.94 3.62 2.24
CA TRP A 119 13.11 3.04 2.87
C TRP A 119 13.07 1.51 2.95
N LEU A 120 14.25 0.91 2.94
CA LEU A 120 14.47 -0.53 3.00
C LEU A 120 15.42 -0.87 4.16
N PRO A 121 15.11 -1.86 5.03
CA PRO A 121 15.97 -2.20 6.17
C PRO A 121 17.26 -2.89 5.73
N ILE A 122 18.40 -2.47 6.27
CA ILE A 122 19.72 -3.00 5.92
C ILE A 122 20.29 -3.77 7.11
N ALA A 123 20.43 -5.08 6.94
CA ALA A 123 20.92 -5.99 8.00
C ALA A 123 22.41 -6.39 7.84
N SER A 124 22.99 -6.14 6.67
CA SER A 124 24.37 -6.52 6.33
C SER A 124 25.26 -5.28 6.27
N SER A 125 26.56 -5.44 6.57
CA SER A 125 27.54 -4.37 6.39
C SER A 125 27.77 -4.03 4.92
N GLU A 126 27.69 -5.03 4.05
CA GLU A 126 27.73 -4.83 2.59
C GLU A 126 26.31 -4.70 2.05
N VAL A 127 26.12 -3.70 1.20
CA VAL A 127 24.87 -3.43 0.49
C VAL A 127 25.08 -3.73 -0.98
N ASP A 128 24.31 -4.68 -1.51
CA ASP A 128 24.22 -4.97 -2.94
C ASP A 128 22.83 -5.53 -3.25
N PHE A 129 22.01 -4.76 -3.95
CA PHE A 129 20.67 -5.16 -4.38
C PHE A 129 20.23 -4.35 -5.59
N TYR A 130 19.06 -4.67 -6.13
CA TYR A 130 18.53 -4.02 -7.32
C TYR A 130 17.19 -3.35 -7.04
N LEU A 131 16.90 -2.25 -7.71
CA LEU A 131 15.59 -1.63 -7.79
C LEU A 131 15.08 -1.76 -9.22
N GLU A 132 13.96 -2.45 -9.40
CA GLU A 132 13.23 -2.51 -10.65
C GLU A 132 12.23 -1.35 -10.69
N ALA A 133 12.63 -0.21 -11.26
CA ALA A 133 11.83 1.01 -11.23
C ALA A 133 10.98 1.16 -12.50
N GLY A 134 9.66 1.29 -12.35
CA GLY A 134 8.73 1.62 -13.42
C GLY A 134 8.55 3.13 -13.56
N ALA A 135 8.78 3.66 -14.75
CA ALA A 135 8.59 5.07 -15.07
C ALA A 135 7.11 5.38 -15.37
N ILE A 136 6.24 5.29 -14.37
CA ILE A 136 4.80 5.47 -14.53
C ILE A 136 4.47 6.95 -14.56
N ALA A 137 4.18 7.48 -15.74
CA ALA A 137 3.86 8.90 -15.88
C ALA A 137 2.60 9.28 -15.08
N THR A 138 2.61 10.49 -14.54
CA THR A 138 1.48 11.05 -13.81
C THR A 138 0.32 11.29 -14.77
N ALA A 139 -0.80 10.63 -14.50
CA ALA A 139 -2.04 10.84 -15.23
C ALA A 139 -2.86 11.93 -14.53
N VAL A 140 -3.50 12.80 -15.31
CA VAL A 140 -4.47 13.77 -14.77
C VAL A 140 -5.78 13.04 -14.49
N VAL A 141 -6.10 12.87 -13.21
CA VAL A 141 -7.28 12.11 -12.75
C VAL A 141 -8.54 13.00 -12.65
N SER A 142 -8.38 14.32 -12.45
CA SER A 142 -9.49 15.28 -12.36
C SER A 142 -9.02 16.71 -12.59
N GLY A 143 -9.92 17.58 -13.07
CA GLY A 143 -9.68 19.02 -13.25
C GLY A 143 -9.67 19.46 -14.71
N PRO A 144 -9.57 20.77 -14.98
CA PRO A 144 -9.65 21.33 -16.33
C PRO A 144 -8.33 21.23 -17.12
N ALA A 145 -7.28 20.65 -16.53
CA ALA A 145 -5.96 20.58 -17.17
C ALA A 145 -5.98 19.62 -18.36
N GLU A 146 -5.30 19.99 -19.45
CA GLU A 146 -5.06 19.07 -20.56
C GLU A 146 -4.21 17.89 -20.08
N ALA A 147 -4.77 16.69 -20.20
CA ALA A 147 -4.07 15.46 -19.85
C ALA A 147 -3.31 14.95 -21.10
N PRO A 148 -1.99 14.75 -21.03
CA PRO A 148 -1.28 14.07 -22.11
C PRO A 148 -1.87 12.66 -22.27
N SER A 149 -2.07 12.24 -23.52
CA SER A 149 -2.56 10.89 -23.80
C SER A 149 -1.58 9.86 -23.24
N MET A 150 -2.03 9.00 -22.33
CA MET A 150 -1.20 7.93 -21.76
C MET A 150 -0.68 6.97 -22.82
N ILE A 151 -1.39 6.87 -23.96
CA ILE A 151 -0.94 6.13 -25.15
C ILE A 151 0.19 6.87 -25.83
N ALA A 152 0.06 8.18 -26.06
CA ALA A 152 1.09 8.98 -26.71
C ALA A 152 2.39 9.04 -25.89
N LEU A 153 2.29 9.04 -24.55
CA LEU A 153 3.46 9.03 -23.67
C LEU A 153 4.33 7.77 -23.85
N ARG A 154 3.78 6.64 -24.31
CA ARG A 154 4.56 5.39 -24.53
C ARG A 154 5.70 5.55 -25.53
N THR A 155 5.56 6.44 -26.50
CA THR A 155 6.59 6.66 -27.52
C THR A 155 7.53 7.79 -27.16
N SER A 156 7.30 8.50 -26.05
CA SER A 156 8.16 9.59 -25.61
C SER A 156 9.58 9.08 -25.34
N PRO A 157 10.63 9.67 -25.93
CA PRO A 157 12.02 9.34 -25.62
C PRO A 157 12.54 10.07 -24.38
N GLU A 158 11.86 11.13 -23.96
CA GLU A 158 12.35 12.03 -22.93
C GLU A 158 12.16 11.43 -21.52
N PRO A 159 13.22 11.41 -20.69
CA PRO A 159 13.12 11.09 -19.27
C PRO A 159 12.06 11.93 -18.57
N HIS A 160 11.27 11.32 -17.70
CA HIS A 160 10.19 12.00 -16.97
C HIS A 160 10.52 12.25 -15.50
N PHE A 161 11.53 11.56 -14.95
CA PHE A 161 11.87 11.61 -13.53
C PHE A 161 13.31 12.04 -13.30
N VAL A 162 13.58 12.63 -12.14
CA VAL A 162 14.94 12.93 -11.66
C VAL A 162 15.15 12.15 -10.38
N PHE A 163 16.18 11.33 -10.32
CA PHE A 163 16.47 10.54 -9.12
C PHE A 163 17.06 11.44 -8.05
N ARG A 164 16.37 11.65 -6.92
CA ARG A 164 16.72 12.71 -5.95
C ARG A 164 17.49 12.23 -4.73
N GLU A 165 17.36 10.95 -4.36
CA GLU A 165 17.95 10.47 -3.10
C GLU A 165 18.21 8.96 -3.13
N ALA A 166 19.42 8.55 -2.74
CA ALA A 166 19.82 7.18 -2.45
C ALA A 166 20.93 7.19 -1.40
N GLU A 167 20.55 6.98 -0.15
CA GLU A 167 21.47 7.08 1.00
C GLU A 167 21.22 5.97 2.00
N LEU A 168 22.26 5.53 2.68
CA LEU A 168 22.13 4.84 3.97
C LEU A 168 21.92 5.88 5.05
N ARG A 169 21.03 5.59 6.00
CA ARG A 169 20.77 6.42 7.19
C ARG A 169 20.60 5.55 8.42
N ILE A 170 20.89 6.12 9.59
CA ILE A 170 20.44 5.55 10.86
C ILE A 170 19.00 6.03 11.08
N GLN A 171 18.09 5.09 11.29
CA GLN A 171 16.71 5.38 11.67
C GLN A 171 16.50 5.01 13.13
N ASP A 172 16.31 6.00 13.99
CA ASP A 172 16.15 5.80 15.43
C ASP A 172 14.72 5.30 15.74
N PRO A 173 14.55 4.04 16.24
CA PRO A 173 13.24 3.48 16.51
C PRO A 173 12.46 4.22 17.60
N GLU A 174 13.16 4.74 18.62
CA GLU A 174 12.54 5.47 19.73
C GLU A 174 12.09 6.85 19.28
N ALA A 175 12.94 7.57 18.52
CA ALA A 175 12.55 8.84 17.93
C ALA A 175 11.36 8.66 16.97
N ARG A 176 11.35 7.59 16.17
CA ARG A 176 10.23 7.23 15.30
C ARG A 176 8.94 7.00 16.08
N LYS A 177 9.00 6.20 17.15
CA LYS A 177 7.85 5.94 18.01
C LYS A 177 7.28 7.26 18.56
N VAL A 178 8.13 8.10 19.16
CA VAL A 178 7.71 9.37 19.75
C VAL A 178 7.11 10.32 18.71
N ALA A 179 7.70 10.39 17.51
CA ALA A 179 7.18 11.21 16.43
C ALA A 179 5.78 10.75 15.98
N LEU A 180 5.56 9.43 15.86
CA LEU A 180 4.25 8.87 15.50
C LEU A 180 3.21 9.02 16.61
N ASP A 181 3.59 8.84 17.87
CA ASP A 181 2.73 9.06 19.04
C ASP A 181 2.24 10.51 19.09
N PHE A 182 3.16 11.46 18.92
CA PHE A 182 2.83 12.89 18.85
C PHE A 182 1.93 13.19 17.65
N GLN A 183 2.26 12.66 16.46
CA GLN A 183 1.46 12.86 15.24
C GLN A 183 0.03 12.34 15.43
N ALA A 184 -0.14 11.12 15.94
CA ALA A 184 -1.44 10.51 16.14
C ALA A 184 -2.33 11.34 17.08
N LEU A 185 -1.77 11.81 18.20
CA LEU A 185 -2.48 12.69 19.14
C LEU A 185 -2.79 14.06 18.54
N PHE A 186 -1.85 14.64 17.79
CA PHE A 186 -2.03 15.94 17.15
C PHE A 186 -3.16 15.89 16.10
N GLU A 187 -3.17 14.86 15.25
CA GLU A 187 -4.23 14.62 14.28
C GLU A 187 -5.57 14.31 14.97
N LEU A 188 -5.55 13.52 16.04
CA LEU A 188 -6.74 13.21 16.85
C LEU A 188 -7.34 14.47 17.48
N SER A 189 -6.53 15.35 18.08
CA SER A 189 -7.01 16.62 18.66
C SER A 189 -7.74 17.47 17.62
N ARG A 190 -7.18 17.56 16.40
CA ARG A 190 -7.78 18.33 15.31
C ARG A 190 -9.07 17.72 14.76
N ALA A 191 -9.21 16.40 14.86
CA ALA A 191 -10.40 15.68 14.42
C ALA A 191 -11.53 15.70 15.47
N LEU A 192 -11.21 15.86 16.75
CA LEU A 192 -12.18 15.88 17.84
C LEU A 192 -12.91 17.23 17.93
N PRO A 193 -14.22 17.21 18.28
CA PRO A 193 -14.91 18.43 18.68
C PRO A 193 -14.28 19.02 19.95
N GLU A 194 -14.57 20.29 20.25
CA GLU A 194 -14.18 20.90 21.51
C GLU A 194 -14.78 20.12 22.70
N GLY A 195 -13.97 19.90 23.75
CA GLY A 195 -14.37 19.17 24.96
C GLY A 195 -13.19 18.55 25.69
N ASP A 196 -13.48 17.91 26.83
CA ASP A 196 -12.49 17.43 27.81
C ASP A 196 -11.40 16.54 27.20
N ARG A 197 -11.77 15.64 26.27
CA ARG A 197 -10.80 14.74 25.63
C ARG A 197 -9.79 15.52 24.78
N ARG A 198 -10.28 16.47 23.98
CA ARG A 198 -9.42 17.30 23.13
C ARG A 198 -8.53 18.20 23.98
N SER A 199 -9.07 18.86 25.01
CA SER A 199 -8.30 19.71 25.91
C SER A 199 -7.17 18.95 26.62
N ARG A 200 -7.43 17.73 27.12
CA ARG A 200 -6.39 16.89 27.73
C ARG A 200 -5.29 16.50 26.74
N ILE A 201 -5.64 16.22 25.48
CA ILE A 201 -4.66 15.94 24.43
C ILE A 201 -3.82 17.19 24.13
N ASP A 202 -4.46 18.35 23.99
CA ASP A 202 -3.75 19.62 23.73
C ASP A 202 -2.80 19.98 24.87
N GLU A 203 -3.21 19.77 26.13
CA GLU A 203 -2.36 19.96 27.30
C GLU A 203 -1.15 19.02 27.28
N ALA A 204 -1.36 17.74 26.97
CA ALA A 204 -0.30 16.74 26.86
C ALA A 204 0.70 17.08 25.73
N LEU A 205 0.21 17.45 24.55
CA LEU A 205 1.04 17.88 23.42
C LEU A 205 1.88 19.11 23.77
N ASN A 206 1.28 20.10 24.44
CA ASN A 206 1.99 21.29 24.90
C ASN A 206 3.01 20.98 26.01
N ALA A 207 2.70 20.07 26.93
CA ALA A 207 3.62 19.61 27.97
C ALA A 207 4.84 18.90 27.35
N PHE A 208 4.59 17.95 26.45
CA PHE A 208 5.62 17.28 25.67
C PHE A 208 6.46 18.28 24.87
N ALA A 209 5.83 19.26 24.20
CA ALA A 209 6.56 20.22 23.38
C ALA A 209 7.53 21.08 24.21
N ARG A 210 7.23 21.34 25.49
CA ARG A 210 8.11 22.03 26.44
C ARG A 210 9.18 21.12 27.05
N SER A 211 8.84 19.87 27.39
CA SER A 211 9.70 18.99 28.18
C SER A 211 10.55 18.03 27.34
N GLY A 212 10.05 17.63 26.17
CA GLY A 212 10.56 16.54 25.33
C GLY A 212 10.38 15.14 25.90
N ARG A 213 9.64 14.95 27.00
CA ARG A 213 9.52 13.66 27.70
C ARG A 213 8.35 12.84 27.14
N PRO A 214 8.59 11.64 26.57
CA PRO A 214 7.51 10.79 26.04
C PRO A 214 6.40 10.48 27.05
N ALA A 215 6.74 10.37 28.34
CA ALA A 215 5.80 10.14 29.43
C ALA A 215 4.67 11.17 29.53
N ASP A 216 4.85 12.38 28.99
CA ASP A 216 3.80 13.39 28.95
C ASP A 216 2.65 13.01 27.98
N LEU A 217 2.88 12.08 27.04
CA LEU A 217 1.89 11.60 26.06
C LEU A 217 1.20 10.29 26.49
N ASP A 218 1.87 9.45 27.28
CA ASP A 218 1.43 8.07 27.59
C ASP A 218 0.02 8.01 28.20
N GLY A 219 -0.30 8.94 29.09
CA GLY A 219 -1.60 8.98 29.77
C GLY A 219 -2.77 9.25 28.82
N VAL A 220 -2.56 10.08 27.78
CA VAL A 220 -3.62 10.33 26.79
C VAL A 220 -3.67 9.26 25.70
N LEU A 221 -2.54 8.64 25.34
CA LEU A 221 -2.50 7.53 24.39
C LEU A 221 -3.24 6.29 24.90
N SER A 222 -3.10 6.00 26.18
CA SER A 222 -3.69 4.81 26.82
C SER A 222 -5.14 4.98 27.27
N ASP A 223 -5.71 6.18 27.16
CA ASP A 223 -7.08 6.47 27.57
C ASP A 223 -8.08 5.77 26.63
N PRO A 224 -8.86 4.81 27.14
CA PRO A 224 -9.75 4.02 26.30
C PRO A 224 -10.92 4.86 25.77
N SER A 225 -11.42 4.49 24.59
CA SER A 225 -12.69 5.02 24.09
C SER A 225 -13.82 4.63 25.04
N THR A 226 -14.71 5.58 25.36
CA THR A 226 -15.95 5.32 26.11
C THR A 226 -17.06 4.75 25.23
N SER A 227 -16.84 4.67 23.91
CA SER A 227 -17.77 4.12 22.95
C SER A 227 -17.91 2.61 23.12
N ARG A 228 -19.13 2.10 22.98
CA ARG A 228 -19.39 0.64 22.88
C ARG A 228 -19.23 0.10 21.45
N HIS A 229 -18.96 0.97 20.47
CA HIS A 229 -18.75 0.55 19.09
C HIS A 229 -17.38 -0.13 18.93
N MET A 230 -17.37 -1.26 18.22
CA MET A 230 -16.16 -1.93 17.81
C MET A 230 -15.76 -1.46 16.41
N ILE A 231 -14.54 -0.94 16.26
CA ILE A 231 -13.96 -0.58 14.97
C ILE A 231 -12.95 -1.66 14.61
N THR A 232 -13.10 -2.27 13.44
CA THR A 232 -12.11 -3.20 12.88
C THR A 232 -11.39 -2.51 11.73
N ALA A 233 -10.07 -2.51 11.77
CA ALA A 233 -9.23 -1.99 10.70
C ALA A 233 -8.56 -3.15 9.96
N VAL A 234 -8.74 -3.19 8.64
CA VAL A 234 -8.11 -4.18 7.76
C VAL A 234 -7.40 -3.44 6.65
N GLY A 235 -6.14 -3.76 6.40
CA GLY A 235 -5.40 -3.23 5.26
C GLY A 235 -6.04 -3.72 3.96
N HIS A 236 -6.19 -2.84 2.99
CA HIS A 236 -6.68 -3.21 1.66
C HIS A 236 -5.95 -2.38 0.61
N ALA A 237 -5.60 -3.00 -0.50
CA ALA A 237 -5.07 -2.30 -1.66
C ALA A 237 -5.96 -2.62 -2.86
N HIS A 238 -6.80 -1.66 -3.21
CA HIS A 238 -7.55 -1.71 -4.46
C HIS A 238 -6.60 -1.37 -5.62
N ILE A 239 -6.47 -2.27 -6.60
CA ILE A 239 -5.61 -2.08 -7.76
C ILE A 239 -6.43 -2.36 -9.02
N ASP A 240 -6.75 -1.29 -9.75
CA ASP A 240 -7.40 -1.42 -11.05
C ASP A 240 -6.62 -2.33 -11.98
N THR A 241 -7.32 -3.31 -12.54
CA THR A 241 -6.70 -4.29 -13.45
C THR A 241 -6.12 -3.60 -14.68
N ALA A 242 -6.87 -2.67 -15.28
CA ALA A 242 -6.40 -1.81 -16.35
C ALA A 242 -7.21 -0.51 -16.32
N TRP A 243 -6.56 0.59 -15.94
CA TRP A 243 -7.18 1.92 -15.94
C TRP A 243 -6.28 2.92 -16.66
N LEU A 244 -5.40 3.60 -15.92
CA LEU A 244 -4.46 4.58 -16.47
C LEU A 244 -3.09 3.96 -16.81
N TRP A 245 -2.95 2.65 -16.67
CA TRP A 245 -1.76 1.86 -16.96
C TRP A 245 -2.12 0.53 -17.66
N PRO A 246 -1.18 -0.09 -18.40
CA PRO A 246 -1.39 -1.41 -18.99
C PRO A 246 -1.40 -2.55 -17.96
N LEU A 247 -1.95 -3.70 -18.36
CA LEU A 247 -1.91 -4.95 -17.58
C LEU A 247 -0.49 -5.34 -17.13
N ARG A 248 0.53 -5.13 -17.97
CA ARG A 248 1.93 -5.41 -17.61
C ARG A 248 2.39 -4.64 -16.38
N GLU A 249 1.88 -3.41 -16.21
CA GLU A 249 2.20 -2.59 -15.05
C GLU A 249 1.37 -3.01 -13.83
N THR A 250 0.11 -3.42 -14.00
CA THR A 250 -0.69 -3.98 -12.91
C THR A 250 -0.02 -5.19 -12.27
N ARG A 251 0.55 -6.10 -13.08
CA ARG A 251 1.32 -7.25 -12.55
C ARG A 251 2.46 -6.78 -11.63
N ARG A 252 3.15 -5.70 -11.99
CA ARG A 252 4.26 -5.13 -11.19
C ARG A 252 3.76 -4.35 -9.97
N LYS A 253 2.65 -3.61 -10.11
CA LYS A 253 1.93 -2.98 -8.98
C LYS A 253 1.57 -4.00 -7.92
N CYS A 254 0.95 -5.11 -8.31
CA CYS A 254 0.67 -6.22 -7.41
C CYS A 254 1.93 -6.73 -6.71
N ALA A 255 3.03 -6.97 -7.44
CA ALA A 255 4.27 -7.45 -6.83
C ALA A 255 4.85 -6.46 -5.79
N ARG A 256 4.85 -5.17 -6.08
CA ARG A 256 5.31 -4.11 -5.16
C ARG A 256 4.42 -4.01 -3.93
N THR A 257 3.10 -3.95 -4.12
CA THR A 257 2.13 -3.86 -3.03
C THR A 257 2.17 -5.11 -2.15
N PHE A 258 2.17 -6.30 -2.74
CA PHE A 258 2.07 -7.55 -2.00
C PHE A 258 3.37 -7.88 -1.27
N SER A 259 4.55 -7.62 -1.86
CA SER A 259 5.81 -7.76 -1.13
C SER A 259 5.88 -6.82 0.08
N THR A 260 5.41 -5.58 -0.06
CA THR A 260 5.29 -4.65 1.08
C THR A 260 4.31 -5.15 2.14
N ALA A 261 3.12 -5.62 1.74
CA ALA A 261 2.14 -6.16 2.68
C ALA A 261 2.69 -7.39 3.44
N LEU A 262 3.35 -8.32 2.75
CA LEU A 262 4.00 -9.48 3.36
C LEU A 262 5.06 -9.05 4.39
N ALA A 263 5.92 -8.10 4.02
CA ALA A 263 6.96 -7.61 4.91
C ALA A 263 6.39 -6.83 6.11
N LEU A 264 5.25 -6.13 5.97
CA LEU A 264 4.54 -5.50 7.08
C LEU A 264 3.90 -6.54 8.01
N MET A 265 3.42 -7.68 7.48
CA MET A 265 2.89 -8.78 8.31
C MET A 265 3.97 -9.47 9.14
N ASP A 266 5.23 -9.44 8.69
CA ASP A 266 6.37 -9.94 9.47
C ASP A 266 6.76 -8.96 10.59
N GLU A 267 6.61 -7.65 10.34
CA GLU A 267 6.95 -6.59 11.29
C GLU A 267 5.84 -6.36 12.32
N TYR A 268 4.58 -6.48 11.91
CA TYR A 268 3.38 -6.23 12.74
C TYR A 268 2.47 -7.48 12.74
N PRO A 269 2.59 -8.37 13.75
CA PRO A 269 1.85 -9.63 13.79
C PRO A 269 0.32 -9.50 13.76
N ASP A 270 -0.21 -8.38 14.28
CA ASP A 270 -1.65 -8.10 14.31
C ASP A 270 -2.18 -7.50 12.99
N TYR A 271 -1.29 -7.15 12.05
CA TYR A 271 -1.70 -6.64 10.75
C TYR A 271 -2.49 -7.71 9.98
N ARG A 272 -3.64 -7.29 9.43
CA ARG A 272 -4.50 -8.08 8.55
C ARG A 272 -4.64 -7.35 7.22
N PHE A 273 -4.59 -8.10 6.12
CA PHE A 273 -4.71 -7.56 4.77
C PHE A 273 -5.73 -8.33 3.94
N ALA A 274 -6.67 -7.62 3.33
CA ALA A 274 -7.68 -8.19 2.44
C ALA A 274 -7.37 -7.84 0.98
N CYS A 275 -7.44 -8.83 0.09
CA CYS A 275 -7.23 -8.64 -1.35
C CYS A 275 -8.28 -9.41 -2.17
N SER A 276 -8.96 -8.68 -3.06
CA SER A 276 -10.26 -9.03 -3.64
C SER A 276 -10.21 -9.79 -4.97
N GLN A 277 -9.11 -9.71 -5.72
CA GLN A 277 -9.09 -10.10 -7.14
C GLN A 277 -8.22 -11.34 -7.38
N PRO A 278 -8.78 -12.55 -7.50
CA PRO A 278 -8.10 -13.80 -7.92
C PRO A 278 -7.14 -13.65 -9.10
N ALA A 279 -7.48 -12.82 -10.09
CA ALA A 279 -6.60 -12.54 -11.23
C ALA A 279 -5.20 -12.05 -10.80
N GLN A 280 -5.12 -11.23 -9.75
CA GLN A 280 -3.86 -10.71 -9.23
C GLN A 280 -3.01 -11.82 -8.59
N TYR A 281 -3.65 -12.73 -7.84
CA TYR A 281 -2.98 -13.90 -7.27
C TYR A 281 -2.45 -14.83 -8.36
N ALA A 282 -3.23 -15.04 -9.43
CA ALA A 282 -2.80 -15.85 -10.57
C ALA A 282 -1.55 -15.26 -11.24
N TRP A 283 -1.48 -13.94 -11.39
CA TRP A 283 -0.27 -13.28 -11.92
C TRP A 283 0.92 -13.39 -10.97
N MET A 284 0.73 -13.34 -9.65
CA MET A 284 1.83 -13.61 -8.71
C MET A 284 2.33 -15.03 -8.83
N LYS A 285 1.42 -16.01 -8.94
CA LYS A 285 1.79 -17.42 -9.15
C LYS A 285 2.62 -17.62 -10.42
N GLU A 286 2.28 -16.90 -11.49
CA GLU A 286 2.95 -16.97 -12.79
C GLU A 286 4.29 -16.22 -12.80
N SER A 287 4.31 -14.96 -12.35
CA SER A 287 5.44 -14.04 -12.55
C SER A 287 6.32 -13.83 -11.32
N TYR A 288 5.80 -14.04 -10.11
CA TYR A 288 6.47 -13.79 -8.83
C TYR A 288 6.21 -14.92 -7.82
N PRO A 289 6.67 -16.15 -8.10
CA PRO A 289 6.33 -17.32 -7.30
C PRO A 289 6.73 -17.19 -5.82
N ASP A 290 7.83 -16.51 -5.50
CA ASP A 290 8.23 -16.23 -4.11
C ASP A 290 7.16 -15.41 -3.36
N ILE A 291 6.61 -14.36 -4.00
CA ILE A 291 5.52 -13.55 -3.43
C ILE A 291 4.28 -14.43 -3.25
N PHE A 292 3.93 -15.26 -4.25
CA PHE A 292 2.76 -16.14 -4.15
C PHE A 292 2.90 -17.16 -3.01
N GLN A 293 4.08 -17.74 -2.78
CA GLN A 293 4.32 -18.61 -1.62
C GLN A 293 4.23 -17.86 -0.29
N GLY A 294 4.71 -16.62 -0.24
CA GLY A 294 4.50 -15.72 0.90
C GLY A 294 3.02 -15.50 1.18
N ILE A 295 2.22 -15.17 0.15
CA ILE A 295 0.76 -15.01 0.26
C ILE A 295 0.14 -16.30 0.80
N ARG A 296 0.43 -17.46 0.21
CA ARG A 296 -0.11 -18.75 0.68
C ARG A 296 0.19 -19.01 2.15
N SER A 297 1.40 -18.70 2.59
CA SER A 297 1.81 -18.85 3.99
C SER A 297 1.04 -17.91 4.91
N LYS A 298 0.85 -16.65 4.51
CA LYS A 298 0.11 -15.65 5.30
C LYS A 298 -1.41 -15.89 5.29
N VAL A 299 -1.95 -16.51 4.24
CA VAL A 299 -3.34 -16.99 4.21
C VAL A 299 -3.52 -18.13 5.21
N ALA A 300 -2.62 -19.12 5.22
CA ALA A 300 -2.66 -20.21 6.20
C ALA A 300 -2.51 -19.71 7.65
N ALA A 301 -1.74 -18.63 7.86
CA ALA A 301 -1.58 -17.98 9.16
C ALA A 301 -2.74 -17.05 9.55
N GLY A 302 -3.72 -16.82 8.66
CA GLY A 302 -4.84 -15.90 8.90
C GLY A 302 -4.47 -14.42 8.95
N GLN A 303 -3.31 -14.03 8.43
CA GLN A 303 -2.92 -12.62 8.29
C GLN A 303 -3.36 -12.02 6.95
N TRP A 304 -3.45 -12.86 5.91
CA TRP A 304 -3.91 -12.48 4.57
C TRP A 304 -5.28 -13.08 4.29
N GLU A 305 -6.25 -12.25 3.95
CA GLU A 305 -7.63 -12.65 3.68
C GLU A 305 -7.95 -12.52 2.18
N PRO A 306 -8.10 -13.65 1.47
CA PRO A 306 -8.70 -13.62 0.14
C PRO A 306 -10.18 -13.26 0.27
N VAL A 307 -10.61 -12.18 -0.40
CA VAL A 307 -12.00 -11.70 -0.35
C VAL A 307 -12.62 -11.56 -1.74
N GLY A 308 -13.93 -11.38 -1.82
CA GLY A 308 -14.59 -10.77 -2.97
C GLY A 308 -15.28 -11.68 -3.99
N SER A 309 -14.95 -12.97 -4.02
CA SER A 309 -15.62 -14.04 -4.79
C SER A 309 -15.60 -13.94 -6.34
N MET A 310 -15.50 -12.76 -6.94
CA MET A 310 -15.38 -12.59 -8.40
C MET A 310 -13.93 -12.66 -8.87
N TRP A 311 -13.68 -13.10 -10.11
CA TRP A 311 -12.32 -13.21 -10.68
C TRP A 311 -11.58 -11.88 -10.77
N VAL A 312 -12.31 -10.81 -11.11
CA VAL A 312 -11.91 -9.42 -10.98
C VAL A 312 -13.05 -8.63 -10.33
N GLU A 313 -12.79 -7.40 -9.87
CA GLU A 313 -13.85 -6.47 -9.48
C GLU A 313 -14.58 -5.97 -10.74
N ALA A 314 -15.47 -6.80 -11.28
CA ALA A 314 -16.08 -6.60 -12.59
C ALA A 314 -17.17 -5.52 -12.56
N ASP A 315 -17.29 -4.78 -13.67
CA ASP A 315 -18.51 -4.02 -13.94
C ASP A 315 -19.72 -4.97 -13.90
N CYS A 316 -20.82 -4.49 -13.34
CA CYS A 316 -22.02 -5.29 -13.13
C CYS A 316 -23.15 -4.97 -14.11
N ASN A 317 -23.01 -3.95 -14.96
CA ASN A 317 -24.12 -3.45 -15.79
C ASN A 317 -24.00 -3.88 -17.26
N LEU A 318 -22.79 -3.85 -17.82
CA LEU A 318 -22.52 -4.19 -19.20
C LEU A 318 -22.46 -5.71 -19.45
N PRO A 319 -21.85 -6.53 -18.56
CA PRO A 319 -21.78 -7.96 -18.80
C PRO A 319 -23.15 -8.64 -18.73
N SER A 320 -23.32 -9.73 -19.48
CA SER A 320 -24.50 -10.58 -19.36
C SER A 320 -24.53 -11.30 -18.01
N GLY A 321 -25.71 -11.80 -17.62
CA GLY A 321 -25.85 -12.61 -16.40
C GLY A 321 -24.90 -13.81 -16.36
N GLU A 322 -24.70 -14.51 -17.49
CA GLU A 322 -23.75 -15.62 -17.59
C GLU A 322 -22.31 -15.14 -17.34
N ALA A 323 -21.91 -13.97 -17.85
CA ALA A 323 -20.58 -13.43 -17.60
C ALA A 323 -20.35 -13.15 -16.10
N LEU A 324 -21.36 -12.62 -15.40
CA LEU A 324 -21.31 -12.44 -13.94
C LEU A 324 -21.25 -13.78 -13.18
N VAL A 325 -22.01 -14.78 -13.62
CA VAL A 325 -21.91 -16.15 -13.06
C VAL A 325 -20.48 -16.70 -13.24
N ARG A 326 -19.85 -16.47 -14.39
CA ARG A 326 -18.46 -16.88 -14.64
C ARG A 326 -17.46 -16.14 -13.75
N GLN A 327 -17.70 -14.87 -13.41
CA GLN A 327 -16.87 -14.15 -12.46
C GLN A 327 -16.85 -14.87 -11.11
N PHE A 328 -18.01 -15.20 -10.55
CA PHE A 328 -18.11 -15.97 -9.30
C PHE A 328 -17.49 -17.36 -9.41
N LEU A 329 -17.84 -18.10 -10.46
CA LEU A 329 -17.37 -19.47 -10.65
C LEU A 329 -15.84 -19.52 -10.72
N GLN A 330 -15.22 -18.64 -11.51
CA GLN A 330 -13.77 -18.62 -11.67
C GLN A 330 -13.07 -18.11 -10.41
N GLY A 331 -13.59 -17.05 -9.80
CA GLY A 331 -12.97 -16.45 -8.61
C GLY A 331 -12.99 -17.40 -7.41
N LYS A 332 -14.17 -17.92 -7.06
CA LYS A 332 -14.31 -18.88 -5.95
C LYS A 332 -13.52 -20.16 -6.18
N ARG A 333 -13.57 -20.72 -7.40
CA ARG A 333 -12.81 -21.94 -7.72
C ARG A 333 -11.32 -21.73 -7.51
N PHE A 334 -10.77 -20.58 -7.91
CA PHE A 334 -9.36 -20.28 -7.71
C PHE A 334 -8.99 -20.27 -6.21
N PHE A 335 -9.74 -19.55 -5.38
CA PHE A 335 -9.46 -19.51 -3.93
C PHE A 335 -9.63 -20.86 -3.25
N MET A 336 -10.62 -21.66 -3.66
CA MET A 336 -10.79 -23.02 -3.14
C MET A 336 -9.62 -23.93 -3.54
N GLN A 337 -9.12 -23.83 -4.78
CA GLN A 337 -8.03 -24.67 -5.28
C GLN A 337 -6.67 -24.29 -4.69
N GLU A 338 -6.36 -23.00 -4.60
CA GLU A 338 -5.05 -22.53 -4.17
C GLU A 338 -4.91 -22.43 -2.64
N PHE A 339 -6.00 -22.07 -1.96
CA PHE A 339 -5.98 -21.75 -0.53
C PHE A 339 -6.96 -22.57 0.32
N GLY A 340 -7.86 -23.36 -0.29
CA GLY A 340 -8.93 -24.04 0.44
C GLY A 340 -9.99 -23.09 0.99
N VAL A 341 -10.05 -21.85 0.48
CA VAL A 341 -10.96 -20.80 0.96
C VAL A 341 -12.18 -20.69 0.05
N ASP A 342 -13.36 -20.87 0.62
CA ASP A 342 -14.65 -20.55 0.00
C ASP A 342 -15.14 -19.20 0.53
N THR A 343 -14.87 -18.12 -0.22
CA THR A 343 -15.25 -16.75 0.15
C THR A 343 -16.75 -16.63 0.34
N ARG A 344 -17.18 -15.92 1.40
CA ARG A 344 -18.60 -15.79 1.80
C ARG A 344 -19.17 -14.42 1.48
N GLU A 345 -18.42 -13.61 0.76
CA GLU A 345 -18.75 -12.22 0.50
C GLU A 345 -18.39 -11.79 -0.93
N LEU A 346 -19.16 -10.84 -1.45
CA LEU A 346 -18.81 -10.08 -2.64
C LEU A 346 -18.12 -8.77 -2.23
N TRP A 347 -17.01 -8.42 -2.86
CA TRP A 347 -16.23 -7.21 -2.54
C TRP A 347 -16.04 -6.39 -3.81
N LEU A 348 -16.84 -5.34 -3.97
CA LEU A 348 -16.85 -4.45 -5.13
C LEU A 348 -16.89 -2.97 -4.67
N PRO A 349 -15.82 -2.45 -4.08
CA PRO A 349 -15.77 -1.08 -3.59
C PRO A 349 -15.83 -0.04 -4.72
N ASP A 350 -15.37 -0.35 -5.93
CA ASP A 350 -15.22 0.66 -6.99
C ASP A 350 -16.11 0.46 -8.22
N VAL A 351 -17.18 -0.33 -8.12
CA VAL A 351 -18.07 -0.60 -9.26
C VAL A 351 -19.18 0.46 -9.41
N PHE A 352 -19.47 0.86 -10.65
CA PHE A 352 -20.41 1.95 -10.96
C PHE A 352 -21.84 1.43 -11.16
N GLY A 353 -22.52 1.14 -10.06
CA GLY A 353 -23.91 0.70 -10.06
C GLY A 353 -24.06 -0.82 -10.15
N TYR A 354 -25.21 -1.32 -9.71
CA TYR A 354 -25.46 -2.74 -9.49
C TYR A 354 -26.84 -3.13 -10.03
N PRO A 355 -26.95 -4.21 -10.84
CA PRO A 355 -28.22 -4.65 -11.37
C PRO A 355 -29.07 -5.31 -10.28
N ALA A 356 -30.39 -5.27 -10.43
CA ALA A 356 -31.34 -5.86 -9.48
C ALA A 356 -31.22 -7.39 -9.36
N SER A 357 -30.60 -8.05 -10.34
CA SER A 357 -30.31 -9.50 -10.33
C SER A 357 -29.10 -9.89 -9.50
N LEU A 358 -28.19 -8.95 -9.16
CA LEU A 358 -26.94 -9.25 -8.46
C LEU A 358 -27.16 -9.94 -7.09
N PRO A 359 -28.14 -9.54 -6.24
CA PRO A 359 -28.39 -10.22 -4.97
C PRO A 359 -28.69 -11.72 -5.14
N GLN A 360 -29.44 -12.11 -6.18
CA GLN A 360 -29.72 -13.51 -6.46
C GLN A 360 -28.42 -14.25 -6.83
N LEU A 361 -27.58 -13.67 -7.69
CA LEU A 361 -26.31 -14.28 -8.09
C LEU A 361 -25.36 -14.45 -6.88
N ILE A 362 -25.31 -13.47 -5.97
CA ILE A 362 -24.52 -13.57 -4.74
C ILE A 362 -25.00 -14.76 -3.90
N ALA A 363 -26.31 -14.86 -3.64
CA ALA A 363 -26.90 -15.93 -2.84
C ALA A 363 -26.65 -17.31 -3.46
N GLU A 364 -26.88 -17.47 -4.77
CA GLU A 364 -26.65 -18.72 -5.51
C GLU A 364 -25.16 -19.10 -5.56
N SER A 365 -24.24 -18.13 -5.45
CA SER A 365 -22.80 -18.40 -5.31
C SER A 365 -22.39 -18.88 -3.91
N GLY A 366 -23.33 -18.95 -2.96
CA GLY A 366 -23.08 -19.32 -1.57
C GLY A 366 -22.44 -18.22 -0.72
N ALA A 367 -22.38 -16.99 -1.24
CA ALA A 367 -21.99 -15.80 -0.50
C ALA A 367 -23.18 -15.24 0.29
N ARG A 368 -22.92 -14.85 1.55
CA ARG A 368 -23.90 -14.36 2.52
C ARG A 368 -23.74 -12.87 2.82
N ALA A 369 -22.65 -12.29 2.34
CA ALA A 369 -22.37 -10.88 2.55
C ALA A 369 -21.91 -10.14 1.31
N ARG A 370 -21.98 -8.81 1.38
CA ARG A 370 -21.47 -7.93 0.33
C ARG A 370 -20.88 -6.68 0.93
N LEU A 371 -19.72 -6.29 0.41
CA LEU A 371 -19.17 -4.96 0.54
C LEU A 371 -19.26 -4.31 -0.84
N ILE A 372 -20.13 -3.32 -0.96
CA ILE A 372 -20.33 -2.53 -2.16
C ILE A 372 -20.23 -1.06 -1.80
N SER A 373 -19.65 -0.25 -2.67
CA SER A 373 -19.59 1.20 -2.50
C SER A 373 -20.13 1.91 -3.76
N ARG A 374 -20.08 3.24 -3.82
CA ARG A 374 -20.60 4.06 -4.94
C ARG A 374 -22.08 3.85 -5.27
N THR A 375 -22.93 3.68 -4.25
CA THR A 375 -24.40 3.75 -4.38
C THR A 375 -24.90 5.18 -4.18
N ARG A 376 -26.09 5.50 -4.70
CA ARG A 376 -26.76 6.79 -4.42
C ARG A 376 -26.89 6.99 -2.91
N THR A 377 -26.61 8.19 -2.42
CA THR A 377 -26.76 8.56 -1.01
C THR A 377 -28.23 8.44 -0.57
N GLY A 378 -28.53 7.39 0.17
CA GLY A 378 -29.76 7.25 0.97
C GLY A 378 -29.43 7.40 2.46
N PRO A 379 -30.43 7.43 3.37
CA PRO A 379 -30.23 7.66 4.81
C PRO A 379 -29.44 6.54 5.54
N HIS A 380 -29.00 5.49 4.82
CA HIS A 380 -28.23 4.38 5.37
C HIS A 380 -26.93 4.20 4.58
N ILE A 381 -25.81 4.11 5.32
CA ILE A 381 -24.45 3.80 4.81
C ILE A 381 -24.54 2.49 3.99
N PRO A 382 -23.80 2.35 2.86
CA PRO A 382 -23.90 1.19 1.97
C PRO A 382 -23.82 -0.12 2.75
N PHE A 383 -24.90 -0.89 2.62
CA PHE A 383 -25.20 -2.06 3.45
C PHE A 383 -24.17 -3.19 3.28
N ILE A 384 -23.44 -3.51 4.35
CA ILE A 384 -22.99 -4.89 4.60
C ILE A 384 -24.24 -5.67 4.99
N TYR A 385 -24.83 -6.40 4.05
CA TYR A 385 -25.77 -7.45 4.43
C TYR A 385 -24.92 -8.59 4.98
N MET A 386 -25.08 -8.98 6.24
CA MET A 386 -24.59 -10.25 6.75
C MET A 386 -25.87 -11.01 7.05
N ASP A 387 -26.23 -11.99 6.21
CA ASP A 387 -27.32 -12.88 6.59
C ASP A 387 -26.87 -13.71 7.80
N GLY A 388 -27.27 -13.26 8.98
CA GLY A 388 -27.46 -14.16 10.10
C GLY A 388 -28.51 -15.16 9.66
N ALA A 389 -28.10 -16.41 9.49
CA ALA A 389 -29.01 -17.51 9.21
C ALA A 389 -30.16 -17.46 10.23
N THR A 390 -31.32 -17.00 9.78
CA THR A 390 -32.57 -17.31 10.45
C THR A 390 -32.91 -18.72 10.03
N GLU A 391 -32.81 -19.64 10.99
CA GLU A 391 -33.36 -20.97 10.88
C GLU A 391 -34.84 -20.89 10.46
N ALA A 392 -35.16 -21.70 9.46
CA ALA A 392 -36.43 -22.33 9.12
C ALA A 392 -37.71 -21.78 9.78
N ALA A 393 -38.62 -21.27 8.92
CA ALA A 393 -40.04 -21.60 9.00
C ALA A 393 -40.64 -21.53 7.59
N GLY A 394 -40.66 -22.66 6.89
CA GLY A 394 -41.53 -22.81 5.73
C GLY A 394 -42.99 -22.78 6.19
N PRO A 395 -43.91 -22.14 5.44
CA PRO A 395 -45.31 -22.30 5.73
C PRO A 395 -45.73 -23.69 5.23
N SER A 396 -46.09 -24.58 6.17
CA SER A 396 -46.93 -25.71 5.81
C SER A 396 -48.22 -25.16 5.20
N ARG A 397 -48.51 -25.55 3.97
CA ARG A 397 -49.88 -25.56 3.47
C ARG A 397 -50.14 -26.92 2.86
N THR A 398 -51.06 -27.59 3.53
CA THR A 398 -51.88 -28.75 3.14
C THR A 398 -52.26 -28.77 1.67
#